data_AF-A0A7U7GBJ7-F1
#
_entry.id   AF-A0A7U7GBJ7-F1
#
_cell.length_a   1.000
_cell.length_b   1.000
_cell.length_c   1.000
_cell.angle_alpha   90.00
_cell.angle_beta   90.00
_cell.angle_gamma   90.00
#
_symmetry.space_group_name_H-M   'P 1'
#
loop_
_entity.id
_entity.type
_entity.pdbx_description
1 polymer ?
#
loop_
_entity_poly.entity_id
_entity_poly.type
_entity_poly.pdbx_seq_one_letter_code
_entity_poly.pdbx_strand_id
1 'polypeptide(L)' 'MDELRKKELARLRKTLPKEQYKELEEVMWILRKRPDNLELKDQETLEKLFQHSPLLKQAYQLKNE' A
#
# COMPACT_ATOMS: atom_id res chain seq x y z
N MET A 1 -1.21 1.06 -13.28
CA MET A 1 -1.15 0.67 -11.84
C MET A 1 0.26 0.76 -11.26
N ASP A 2 1.28 0.15 -11.87
CA ASP A 2 2.64 0.10 -11.29
C ASP A 2 3.29 1.48 -11.11
N GLU A 3 3.12 2.39 -12.07
CA GLU A 3 3.66 3.75 -11.97
C GLU A 3 3.05 4.54 -10.81
N LEU A 4 1.73 4.42 -10.62
CA LEU A 4 1.03 5.05 -9.50
C LEU A 4 1.54 4.50 -8.15
N ARG A 5 1.69 3.18 -8.02
CA ARG A 5 2.24 2.56 -6.80
C ARG A 5 3.65 3.09 -6.50
N LYS A 6 4.54 3.13 -7.49
CA LYS A 6 5.90 3.64 -7.33
C LYS A 6 5.92 5.11 -6.92
N LYS A 7 5.11 5.95 -7.56
CA LYS A 7 5.02 7.38 -7.28
C LYS A 7 4.54 7.63 -5.84
N GLU A 8 3.47 6.97 -5.42
CA GLU A 8 2.93 7.15 -4.08
C GLU A 8 3.84 6.57 -3.01
N LEU A 9 4.45 5.40 -3.20
CA LEU A 9 5.40 4.84 -2.24
C LEU A 9 6.67 5.71 -2.12
N ALA A 10 7.15 6.28 -3.23
CA ALA A 10 8.25 7.24 -3.19
C ALA A 10 7.87 8.54 -2.47
N ARG A 11 6.62 9.02 -2.61
CA ARG A 11 6.09 10.15 -1.83
C ARG A 11 6.08 9.81 -0.34
N LEU A 12 5.49 8.67 0.02
CA LEU A 12 5.38 8.20 1.40
C LEU A 12 6.75 8.01 2.06
N ARG A 13 7.74 7.48 1.34
CA ARG A 13 9.12 7.34 1.84
C ARG A 13 9.78 8.68 2.20
N LYS A 14 9.37 9.77 1.54
CA LYS A 14 9.89 11.12 1.82
C LYS A 14 9.09 11.85 2.90
N THR A 15 7.79 11.56 3.02
CA THR A 15 6.90 12.27 3.95
C THR A 15 6.79 11.59 5.31
N LEU A 16 6.94 10.26 5.38
CA LEU A 16 6.81 9.52 6.62
C LEU A 16 8.17 9.37 7.34
N PRO A 17 8.17 9.36 8.69
CA PRO A 17 9.31 8.93 9.47
C PRO A 17 9.76 7.51 9.07
N LYS A 18 11.07 7.24 9.17
CA LYS A 18 11.63 5.92 8.81
C LYS A 18 10.95 4.76 9.52
N GLU A 19 10.59 4.92 10.79
CA GLU A 19 9.93 3.88 11.59
C GLU A 19 8.55 3.55 11.04
N GLN A 20 7.74 4.56 10.69
CA GLN A 20 6.43 4.37 10.08
C GLN A 20 6.53 3.78 8.66
N TYR A 21 7.52 4.21 7.88
CA TYR A 21 7.72 3.66 6.54
C TYR A 21 8.23 2.21 6.57
N LYS A 22 8.94 1.80 7.62
CA LYS A 22 9.39 0.41 7.80
C LYS A 22 8.21 -0.56 7.92
N GLU A 23 7.11 -0.12 8.52
CA GLU A 23 5.87 -0.91 8.57
C GLU A 23 5.24 -1.11 7.19
N LEU A 24 5.55 -0.24 6.22
CA LEU A 24 5.04 -0.28 4.84
C LEU A 24 6.03 -0.93 3.86
N GLU A 25 7.15 -1.47 4.32
CA GLU A 25 8.21 -1.98 3.44
C GLU A 25 7.73 -3.17 2.58
N GLU A 26 6.90 -4.05 3.15
CA GLU A 26 6.33 -5.21 2.45
C GLU A 26 5.15 -4.85 1.53
N VAL A 27 4.64 -3.61 1.60
CA VAL A 27 3.36 -3.23 0.99
C VAL A 27 3.36 -3.32 -0.53
N MET A 28 4.52 -3.15 -1.17
CA MET A 28 4.62 -3.28 -2.63
C MET A 28 4.31 -4.71 -3.10
N TRP A 29 4.66 -5.72 -2.30
CA TRP A 29 4.32 -7.11 -2.58
C TRP A 29 2.86 -7.40 -2.23
N ILE A 30 2.39 -6.88 -1.09
CA ILE A 30 1.00 -7.04 -0.63
C ILE A 30 0.00 -6.51 -1.68
N LEU A 31 0.28 -5.35 -2.29
CA LEU A 31 -0.56 -4.77 -3.35
C LEU A 31 -0.68 -5.64 -4.62
N ARG A 32 0.21 -6.62 -4.80
CA ARG A 32 0.17 -7.57 -5.92
C ARG A 32 -0.53 -8.88 -5.58
N LYS A 33 -0.69 -9.20 -4.29
CA LYS A 33 -1.43 -10.40 -3.86
C LYS A 33 -2.90 -10.31 -4.29
N ARG A 34 -3.53 -11.46 -4.48
CA ARG A 34 -4.99 -11.56 -4.62
C ARG A 34 -5.63 -11.27 -3.26
N PRO A 35 -6.79 -10.60 -3.20
CA PRO A 35 -7.48 -10.32 -1.94
C PRO A 35 -7.68 -11.58 -1.06
N ASP A 36 -8.02 -12.71 -1.69
CA ASP A 36 -8.25 -13.99 -1.01
C ASP A 36 -7.01 -14.57 -0.31
N ASN A 37 -5.81 -14.11 -0.69
CA ASN A 37 -4.53 -14.56 -0.14
C ASN A 37 -3.92 -13.55 0.84
N LEU A 38 -4.67 -12.52 1.25
CA LEU A 38 -4.21 -11.53 2.23
C LEU A 38 -4.44 -12.07 3.64
N GLU A 39 -3.35 -12.16 4.40
CA GLU A 39 -3.42 -12.45 5.84
C GLU A 39 -3.86 -11.19 6.61
N LEU A 40 -4.27 -11.35 7.88
CA LEU A 40 -4.64 -10.23 8.75
C LEU A 40 -3.57 -9.14 8.79
N LYS A 41 -2.29 -9.51 8.89
CA LYS A 41 -1.16 -8.57 8.87
C LYS A 41 -1.05 -7.81 7.54
N ASP A 42 -1.34 -8.48 6.42
CA ASP A 42 -1.34 -7.84 5.11
C ASP A 42 -2.44 -6.79 5.02
N GLN A 43 -3.63 -7.12 5.54
CA GLN A 43 -4.80 -6.22 5.57
C GLN A 43 -4.52 -4.98 6.43
N GLU A 44 -3.99 -5.15 7.64
CA GLU A 44 -3.60 -4.04 8.51
C GLU A 44 -2.56 -3.12 7.85
N THR A 45 -1.60 -3.71 7.13
CA THR A 45 -0.58 -2.94 6.39
C THR A 45 -1.20 -2.13 5.25
N LEU A 46 -2.17 -2.71 4.52
CA LEU A 46 -2.91 -2.01 3.49
C LEU A 46 -3.78 -0.88 4.06
N GLU A 47 -4.45 -1.11 5.19
CA GLU A 47 -5.25 -0.07 5.85
C GLU A 47 -4.38 1.14 6.23
N LYS A 48 -3.23 0.91 6.86
CA LYS A 48 -2.26 1.97 7.17
C LYS A 48 -1.78 2.69 5.92
N LEU A 49 -1.44 1.95 4.86
CA LEU A 49 -1.06 2.55 3.58
C LEU A 49 -2.17 3.47 3.03
N PHE A 50 -3.41 3.00 3.07
CA PHE A 50 -4.56 3.72 2.52
C PHE A 50 -4.95 4.95 3.33
N GLN A 51 -4.65 4.98 4.64
CA GLN A 51 -4.77 6.21 5.44
C GLN A 51 -3.84 7.31 4.93
N HIS A 52 -2.63 6.96 4.47
CA HIS A 52 -1.67 7.93 3.94
C HIS A 52 -1.83 8.20 2.43
N SER A 53 -2.47 7.30 1.69
CA SER A 53 -2.76 7.46 0.26
C SER A 53 -4.16 6.94 -0.11
N PRO A 54 -5.18 7.80 0.00
CA PRO A 54 -6.53 7.50 -0.49
C PRO A 54 -6.58 7.18 -1.99
N LEU A 55 -5.67 7.79 -2.77
CA LEU A 55 -5.56 7.54 -4.21
C LEU A 55 -5.13 6.09 -4.51
N LEU A 56 -4.18 5.55 -3.73
CA LEU A 56 -3.79 4.14 -3.82
C LEU A 56 -4.94 3.20 -3.45
N LYS A 57 -5.77 3.57 -2.47
CA LYS A 57 -6.96 2.79 -2.08
C LYS A 57 -7.92 2.63 -3.25
N GLN A 58 -8.29 3.74 -3.88
CA GLN A 58 -9.20 3.74 -5.03
C GLN A 58 -8.65 2.90 -6.18
N ALA A 59 -7.37 3.11 -6.52
CA ALA A 59 -6.72 2.34 -7.58
C ALA A 59 -6.65 0.83 -7.25
N TYR A 60 -6.40 0.48 -5.98
CA TYR A 60 -6.39 -0.91 -5.53
C TYR A 60 -7.77 -1.57 -5.63
N GLN A 61 -8.84 -0.86 -5.24
CA GLN A 61 -10.21 -1.34 -5.35
C GLN A 61 -10.61 -1.57 -6.81
N LEU A 62 -10.35 -0.60 -7.70
CA LEU A 62 -10.65 -0.71 -9.14
C LEU A 62 -9.91 -1.86 -9.84
N LYS A 63 -8.76 -2.31 -9.31
CA LYS A 63 -8.01 -3.45 -9.86
C LYS A 63 -8.62 -4.80 -9.44
N ASN A 64 -9.31 -4.84 -8.32
CA ASN A 64 -9.80 -6.08 -7.71
C ASN A 64 -11.33 -6.21 -7.75
N GLU A 65 -12.04 -5.26 -8.36
CA GLU A 65 -13.40 -5.45 -8.92
C GLU A 65 -13.34 -6.33 -10.17
#